data_AF-A0A949XKL0-F1
#
_entry.id   AF-A0A949XKL0-F1
#
_cell.length_a   1.000
_cell.length_b   1.000
_cell.length_c   1.000
_cell.angle_alpha   90.00
_cell.angle_beta   90.00
_cell.angle_gamma   90.00
#
_symmetry.space_group_name_H-M   'P 1'
#
loop_
_entity.id
_entity.type
_entity.pdbx_description
1 polymer ?
#
loop_
_entity_poly.entity_id
_entity_poly.type
_entity_poly.pdbx_seq_one_letter_code
_entity_poly.pdbx_strand_id
1 'polypeptide(L)'
;MGTSFGRGGATDYPADLSNSDVIVIQGSNMAECHPVAFRWVMKARERGATVIHVDPRFTRTSAVASMHVPLRAGTDIAFLGGIIRYIIENDRIFREYVVNYTNAPAIINDDFKDTEDLDGVFSGWDKEKGKYEIRSWMYEGVEPEPAGGTREGSGARKGEPLQKNPVQAEHTDP
;
A
#
# COMPACT_ATOMS: atom_id res chain seq x y z
N MET A 1 0.88 -1.90 0.07
CA MET A 1 -0.11 -2.56 0.96
C MET A 1 -0.09 -1.99 2.37
N GLY A 2 1.04 -2.01 3.10
CA GLY A 2 1.10 -1.57 4.52
C GLY A 2 0.51 -0.18 4.80
N THR A 3 0.92 0.84 4.05
CA THR A 3 0.42 2.22 4.23
C THR A 3 -1.06 2.36 3.87
N SER A 4 -1.56 1.63 2.88
CA SER A 4 -2.95 1.76 2.40
C SER A 4 -3.96 0.97 3.23
N PHE A 5 -3.56 -0.20 3.76
CA PHE A 5 -4.49 -1.17 4.39
C PHE A 5 -4.05 -1.59 5.80
N GLY A 6 -2.98 -1.01 6.34
CA GLY A 6 -2.42 -1.35 7.66
C GLY A 6 -1.59 -2.64 7.69
N ARG A 7 -1.56 -3.46 6.62
CA ARG A 7 -0.76 -4.70 6.52
C ARG A 7 -0.08 -4.85 5.17
N GLY A 8 1.10 -5.49 5.17
CA GLY A 8 1.94 -5.67 3.98
C GLY A 8 1.64 -6.93 3.14
N GLY A 9 0.83 -7.86 3.66
CA GLY A 9 0.49 -9.11 2.97
C GLY A 9 -0.50 -8.93 1.81
N ALA A 10 -0.69 -9.99 1.02
CA ALA A 10 -1.79 -10.05 0.05
C ALA A 10 -3.14 -9.99 0.77
N THR A 11 -4.13 -9.32 0.16
CA THR A 11 -5.49 -9.18 0.73
C THR A 11 -6.28 -10.46 0.64
N ASP A 12 -6.10 -11.20 -0.47
CA ASP A 12 -6.84 -12.41 -0.79
C ASP A 12 -5.89 -13.58 -1.09
N TYR A 13 -6.49 -14.74 -1.39
CA TYR A 13 -5.76 -15.97 -1.69
C TYR A 13 -6.01 -16.42 -3.14
N PRO A 14 -5.09 -17.19 -3.77
CA PRO A 14 -5.15 -17.47 -5.21
C PRO A 14 -6.45 -18.09 -5.72
N ALA A 15 -7.12 -18.92 -4.91
CA ALA A 15 -8.36 -19.55 -5.33
C ALA A 15 -9.54 -18.57 -5.41
N ASP A 16 -9.49 -17.46 -4.69
CA ASP A 16 -10.52 -16.42 -4.76
C ASP A 16 -10.54 -15.70 -6.11
N LEU A 17 -9.43 -15.72 -6.87
CA LEU A 17 -9.37 -15.17 -8.23
C LEU A 17 -10.42 -15.74 -9.17
N SER A 18 -10.94 -16.96 -8.93
CA SER A 18 -12.03 -17.51 -9.76
C SER A 18 -13.34 -16.73 -9.63
N ASN A 19 -13.49 -15.91 -8.59
CA ASN A 19 -14.68 -15.13 -8.31
C ASN A 19 -14.67 -13.74 -8.97
N SER A 20 -13.56 -13.31 -9.58
CA SER A 20 -13.43 -11.99 -10.22
C SER A 20 -14.16 -11.90 -11.56
N ASP A 21 -14.78 -10.74 -11.84
CA ASP A 21 -15.36 -10.41 -13.16
C ASP A 21 -14.33 -9.78 -14.11
N VAL A 22 -13.32 -9.12 -13.54
CA VAL A 22 -12.17 -8.56 -14.26
C VAL A 22 -10.91 -8.87 -13.48
N ILE A 23 -9.88 -9.35 -14.18
CA ILE A 23 -8.55 -9.61 -13.60
C ILE A 23 -7.54 -8.78 -14.37
N VAL A 24 -6.89 -7.86 -13.66
CA VAL A 24 -5.78 -7.06 -14.20
C VAL A 24 -4.46 -7.65 -13.69
N ILE A 25 -3.67 -8.18 -14.62
CA ILE A 25 -2.33 -8.67 -14.36
C ILE A 25 -1.36 -7.60 -14.88
N GLN A 26 -0.85 -6.77 -13.97
CA GLN A 26 0.12 -5.72 -14.26
C GLN A 26 1.38 -5.93 -13.41
N GLY A 27 2.56 -5.76 -14.02
CA GLY A 27 3.83 -5.95 -13.31
C GLY A 27 4.08 -7.40 -12.84
N SER A 28 3.40 -8.38 -13.44
CA SER A 28 3.51 -9.79 -13.09
C SER A 28 3.33 -10.67 -14.33
N ASN A 29 4.15 -11.72 -14.46
CA ASN A 29 4.00 -12.74 -15.49
C ASN A 29 3.47 -14.04 -14.87
N MET A 30 2.21 -14.05 -14.43
CA MET A 30 1.64 -15.11 -13.58
C MET A 30 1.69 -16.50 -14.21
N ALA A 31 1.49 -16.64 -15.53
CA ALA A 31 1.53 -17.94 -16.19
C ALA A 31 2.90 -18.62 -16.11
N GLU A 32 3.97 -17.84 -15.93
CA GLU A 32 5.34 -18.35 -15.81
C GLU A 32 5.84 -18.36 -14.36
N CYS A 33 5.55 -17.30 -13.60
CA CYS A 33 6.05 -17.14 -12.23
C CYS A 33 5.15 -17.79 -11.17
N HIS A 34 3.85 -17.97 -11.46
CA HIS A 34 2.87 -18.54 -10.54
C HIS A 34 1.90 -19.51 -11.25
N PRO A 35 2.40 -20.49 -12.02
CA PRO A 35 1.57 -21.31 -12.92
C PRO A 35 0.45 -22.08 -12.21
N VAL A 36 0.69 -22.54 -10.97
CA VAL A 36 -0.33 -23.25 -10.17
C VAL A 36 -1.46 -22.31 -9.73
N ALA A 37 -1.15 -21.06 -9.39
CA ALA A 37 -2.16 -20.06 -9.05
C ALA A 37 -2.93 -19.59 -10.30
N PHE A 38 -2.25 -19.53 -11.45
CA PHE A 38 -2.82 -19.06 -12.70
C PHE A 38 -4.02 -19.90 -13.19
N ARG A 39 -4.15 -21.15 -12.74
CA ARG A 39 -5.36 -21.96 -12.99
C ARG A 39 -6.66 -21.27 -12.56
N TRP A 40 -6.62 -20.45 -11.52
CA TRP A 40 -7.80 -19.75 -11.00
C TRP A 40 -8.18 -18.54 -11.85
N VAL A 41 -7.19 -17.86 -12.44
CA VAL A 41 -7.41 -16.84 -13.48
C VAL A 41 -8.11 -17.46 -14.69
N MET A 42 -7.66 -18.65 -15.12
CA MET A 42 -8.28 -19.35 -16.24
C MET A 42 -9.73 -19.76 -15.94
N LYS A 43 -10.01 -20.24 -14.72
CA LYS A 43 -11.39 -20.52 -14.29
C LYS A 43 -12.29 -19.28 -14.30
N ALA A 44 -11.78 -18.13 -13.84
CA ALA A 44 -12.54 -16.88 -13.94
C ALA A 44 -12.83 -16.53 -15.40
N ARG A 45 -11.83 -16.65 -16.28
CA ARG A 45 -11.98 -16.38 -17.71
C ARG A 45 -13.01 -17.30 -18.37
N GLU A 46 -12.99 -18.60 -18.05
CA GLU A 46 -13.97 -19.58 -18.53
C GLU A 46 -15.41 -19.24 -18.09
N ARG A 47 -15.57 -18.63 -16.90
CA ARG A 47 -16.84 -18.10 -16.41
C ARG A 47 -17.29 -16.82 -17.11
N GLY A 48 -16.40 -16.17 -17.87
CA GLY A 48 -16.68 -14.94 -18.61
C GLY A 48 -15.91 -13.71 -18.12
N ALA A 49 -14.97 -13.86 -17.18
CA ALA A 49 -14.17 -12.74 -16.71
C ALA A 49 -13.24 -12.18 -17.79
N THR A 50 -13.05 -10.86 -17.79
CA THR A 50 -12.08 -10.22 -18.68
C THR A 50 -10.69 -10.25 -18.04
N VAL A 51 -9.71 -10.87 -18.71
CA VAL A 51 -8.32 -10.90 -18.26
C VAL A 51 -7.50 -9.89 -19.05
N ILE A 52 -6.96 -8.88 -18.37
CA ILE A 52 -6.14 -7.82 -18.96
C ILE A 52 -4.70 -8.02 -18.51
N HIS A 53 -3.76 -8.07 -19.45
CA HIS A 53 -2.33 -8.19 -19.14
C HIS A 53 -1.56 -6.95 -19.60
N VAL A 54 -1.06 -6.19 -18.62
CA VAL A 54 -0.29 -4.95 -18.82
C VAL A 54 1.19 -5.25 -18.58
N ASP A 55 1.97 -5.37 -19.65
CA ASP A 55 3.41 -5.67 -19.60
C ASP A 55 4.09 -5.05 -20.84
N PRO A 56 5.35 -4.57 -20.74
CA PRO A 56 6.11 -4.15 -21.92
C PRO A 56 6.30 -5.22 -22.98
N ARG A 57 6.16 -6.50 -22.61
CA ARG A 57 6.41 -7.67 -23.46
C ARG A 57 5.15 -8.49 -23.63
N PHE A 58 5.05 -9.11 -24.80
CA PHE A 58 4.10 -10.20 -25.01
C PHE A 58 4.66 -11.51 -24.44
N THR A 59 4.04 -12.02 -23.38
CA THR A 59 4.48 -13.21 -22.60
C THR A 59 3.50 -14.38 -22.72
N ARG A 60 3.79 -15.52 -22.07
CA ARG A 60 2.81 -16.62 -21.97
C ARG A 60 1.52 -16.22 -21.25
N THR A 61 1.59 -15.26 -20.33
CA THR A 61 0.40 -14.68 -19.70
C THR A 61 -0.40 -13.86 -20.73
N SER A 62 0.27 -13.10 -21.60
CA SER A 62 -0.39 -12.31 -22.65
C SER A 62 -1.11 -13.20 -23.66
N ALA A 63 -0.51 -14.33 -24.02
CA ALA A 63 -1.02 -15.27 -25.02
C ALA A 63 -2.41 -15.85 -24.67
N VAL A 64 -2.79 -15.80 -23.40
CA VAL A 64 -4.06 -16.34 -22.90
C VAL A 64 -4.94 -15.28 -22.23
N ALA A 65 -4.51 -14.02 -22.20
CA ALA A 65 -5.30 -12.90 -21.74
C ALA A 65 -6.36 -12.51 -22.79
N SER A 66 -7.45 -11.90 -22.34
CA SER A 66 -8.46 -11.31 -23.23
C SER A 66 -7.93 -10.06 -23.93
N MET A 67 -7.09 -9.29 -23.26
CA MET A 67 -6.46 -8.08 -23.78
C MET A 67 -5.01 -7.98 -23.32
N HIS A 68 -4.11 -7.62 -24.23
CA HIS A 68 -2.76 -7.21 -23.89
C HIS A 68 -2.61 -5.70 -24.10
N VAL A 69 -2.12 -5.01 -23.06
CA VAL A 69 -1.83 -3.58 -23.11
C VAL A 69 -0.33 -3.38 -22.97
N PRO A 70 0.39 -3.08 -24.07
CA PRO A 70 1.82 -2.81 -23.98
C PRO A 70 2.06 -1.48 -23.26
N LEU A 71 3.01 -1.48 -22.32
CA LEU A 71 3.37 -0.29 -21.54
C LEU A 71 4.89 -0.14 -21.47
N ARG A 72 5.42 1.09 -21.58
CA ARG A 72 6.86 1.33 -21.40
C ARG A 72 7.25 1.02 -19.95
N ALA A 73 8.40 0.38 -19.76
CA ALA A 73 8.93 0.15 -18.42
C ALA A 73 9.09 1.47 -17.64
N GLY A 74 8.57 1.49 -16.41
CA GLY A 74 8.63 2.65 -15.51
C GLY A 74 7.55 3.71 -15.75
N THR A 75 6.50 3.43 -16.54
CA THR A 75 5.36 4.36 -16.73
C THR A 75 4.07 3.92 -16.05
N ASP A 76 4.14 2.93 -15.16
CA ASP A 76 2.99 2.39 -14.44
C ASP A 76 2.22 3.46 -13.65
N ILE A 77 2.93 4.40 -13.00
CA ILE A 77 2.31 5.49 -12.23
C ILE A 77 1.46 6.38 -13.14
N ALA A 78 1.95 6.76 -14.33
CA ALA A 78 1.19 7.57 -15.28
C ALA A 78 -0.04 6.82 -15.81
N PHE A 79 0.10 5.52 -16.08
CA PHE A 79 -1.00 4.66 -16.54
C PHE A 79 -2.10 4.54 -15.47
N LEU A 80 -1.74 4.19 -14.23
CA LEU A 80 -2.67 4.10 -13.12
C LEU A 80 -3.29 5.46 -12.75
N GLY A 81 -2.51 6.53 -12.80
CA GLY A 81 -2.99 7.90 -12.61
C GLY A 81 -4.05 8.29 -13.65
N GLY A 82 -3.85 7.90 -14.92
CA GLY A 82 -4.86 8.08 -15.96
C GLY A 82 -6.16 7.31 -15.70
N ILE A 83 -6.07 6.08 -15.18
CA ILE A 83 -7.24 5.28 -14.78
C ILE A 83 -7.99 5.94 -13.62
N ILE A 84 -7.27 6.39 -12.58
CA ILE A 84 -7.85 7.09 -11.43
C ILE A 84 -8.60 8.34 -11.90
N ARG A 85 -7.95 9.17 -12.72
CA ARG A 85 -8.55 10.36 -13.30
C ARG A 85 -9.83 10.03 -14.09
N TYR A 86 -9.77 9.03 -14.97
CA TYR A 86 -10.93 8.60 -15.76
C TYR A 86 -12.09 8.15 -14.87
N ILE A 87 -11.81 7.37 -13.82
CA ILE A 87 -12.83 6.88 -12.88
C ILE A 87 -13.52 8.05 -12.16
N ILE A 88 -12.75 9.05 -11.71
CA ILE A 88 -13.26 10.22 -11.01
C ILE A 88 -14.07 11.12 -11.97
N GLU A 89 -13.52 11.46 -13.14
CA GLU A 89 -14.17 12.34 -14.12
C GLU A 89 -15.49 11.76 -14.68
N ASN A 90 -15.65 10.44 -14.66
CA ASN A 90 -16.82 9.74 -15.20
C ASN A 90 -17.74 9.14 -14.13
N ASP A 91 -17.60 9.54 -12.86
CA ASP A 91 -18.40 9.06 -11.72
C ASP A 91 -18.51 7.52 -11.64
N ARG A 92 -17.38 6.83 -11.87
CA ARG A 92 -17.28 5.35 -11.83
C ARG A 92 -16.82 4.84 -10.46
N ILE A 93 -17.08 5.60 -9.40
CA ILE A 93 -16.68 5.27 -8.03
C ILE A 93 -17.82 4.61 -7.27
N PHE A 94 -17.49 3.69 -6.35
CA PHE A 94 -18.44 3.26 -5.34
C PHE A 94 -18.47 4.29 -4.20
N ARG A 95 -19.30 5.32 -4.35
CA ARG A 95 -19.29 6.51 -3.48
C ARG A 95 -19.47 6.18 -1.99
N GLU A 96 -20.40 5.30 -1.64
CA GLU A 96 -20.63 4.90 -0.25
C GLU A 96 -19.39 4.24 0.36
N TYR A 97 -18.73 3.36 -0.40
CA TYR A 97 -17.48 2.74 0.05
C TYR A 97 -16.37 3.79 0.23
N VAL A 98 -16.22 4.70 -0.74
CA VAL A 98 -15.19 5.75 -0.69
C VAL A 98 -15.38 6.64 0.54
N VAL A 99 -16.59 7.10 0.81
CA VAL A 99 -16.87 7.99 1.96
C VAL A 99 -16.65 7.28 3.29
N ASN A 100 -17.08 6.02 3.43
CA ASN A 100 -17.14 5.36 4.73
C ASN A 100 -15.88 4.54 5.09
N TYR A 101 -15.13 4.05 4.09
CA TYR A 101 -14.04 3.10 4.30
C TYR A 101 -12.69 3.58 3.76
N THR A 102 -12.61 4.83 3.30
CA THR A 102 -11.34 5.47 2.94
C THR A 102 -11.18 6.77 3.71
N ASN A 103 -10.01 7.39 3.59
CA ASN A 103 -9.73 8.70 4.17
C ASN A 103 -10.17 9.87 3.26
N ALA A 104 -10.93 9.63 2.20
CA ALA A 104 -11.41 10.69 1.29
C ALA A 104 -12.12 11.88 1.98
N PRO A 105 -12.91 11.71 3.06
CA PRO A 105 -13.54 12.86 3.73
C PRO A 105 -12.62 13.56 4.75
N ALA A 106 -11.38 13.07 4.96
CA ALA A 106 -10.46 13.68 5.90
C ALA A 106 -9.96 15.03 5.38
N ILE A 107 -9.84 16.00 6.29
CA ILE A 107 -9.30 17.34 5.99
C ILE A 107 -7.79 17.29 6.17
N ILE A 108 -7.04 17.71 5.15
CA ILE A 108 -5.58 17.82 5.17
C ILE A 108 -5.16 19.19 5.70
N ASN A 109 -3.93 19.30 6.18
CA ASN A 109 -3.36 20.57 6.63
C ASN A 109 -3.30 21.58 5.46
N ASP A 110 -3.70 22.83 5.72
CA ASP A 110 -3.68 23.94 4.75
C ASP A 110 -2.27 24.27 4.20
N ASP A 111 -1.21 23.90 4.94
CA ASP A 111 0.17 24.07 4.50
C ASP A 111 0.59 23.04 3.42
N PHE A 112 -0.24 22.04 3.14
CA PHE A 112 0.01 21.08 2.07
C PHE A 112 0.02 21.80 0.72
N LYS A 113 1.06 21.54 -0.08
CA LYS A 113 1.11 21.94 -1.49
C LYS A 113 1.46 20.74 -2.34
N ASP A 114 0.72 20.59 -3.44
CA ASP A 114 0.90 19.46 -4.33
C ASP A 114 2.03 19.70 -5.34
N THR A 115 2.22 18.72 -6.22
CA THR A 115 3.23 18.77 -7.27
C THR A 115 2.89 19.72 -8.42
N GLU A 116 1.63 20.12 -8.59
CA GLU A 116 1.22 21.10 -9.60
C GLU A 116 1.58 22.52 -9.15
N ASP A 117 1.47 22.78 -7.85
CA ASP A 117 1.83 24.07 -7.25
C ASP A 117 3.34 24.32 -7.16
N LEU A 118 4.15 23.27 -7.14
CA LEU A 118 5.58 23.30 -6.83
C LEU A 118 6.45 22.58 -7.88
N ASP A 119 6.09 22.65 -9.15
CA ASP A 119 6.91 22.17 -10.29
C ASP A 119 7.41 20.72 -10.15
N GLY A 120 6.56 19.82 -9.66
CA GLY A 120 6.83 18.39 -9.55
C GLY A 120 7.39 17.93 -8.19
N VAL A 121 7.45 18.79 -7.17
CA VAL A 121 7.75 18.39 -5.78
C VAL A 121 6.59 18.72 -4.86
N PHE A 122 6.47 18.03 -3.72
CA PHE A 122 5.48 18.39 -2.69
C PHE A 122 6.02 19.47 -1.74
N SER A 123 5.15 20.03 -0.89
CA SER A 123 5.58 20.85 0.24
C SER A 123 6.59 20.10 1.13
N GLY A 124 7.58 20.83 1.66
CA GLY A 124 8.60 20.29 2.57
C GLY A 124 9.85 19.71 1.91
N TRP A 125 10.05 19.88 0.59
CA TRP A 125 11.27 19.40 -0.08
C TRP A 125 12.52 20.20 0.33
N ASP A 126 13.49 19.52 0.96
CA ASP A 126 14.84 20.02 1.20
C ASP A 126 15.77 19.53 0.08
N LYS A 127 16.12 20.45 -0.84
CA LYS A 127 16.94 20.16 -2.02
C LYS A 127 18.39 19.80 -1.69
N GLU A 128 18.92 20.30 -0.57
CA GLU A 128 20.30 20.02 -0.16
C GLU A 128 20.40 18.63 0.46
N LYS A 129 19.41 18.25 1.28
CA LYS A 129 19.37 16.93 1.93
C LYS A 129 18.73 15.85 1.07
N GLY A 130 18.03 16.23 0.00
CA GLY A 130 17.26 15.30 -0.84
C GLY A 130 16.15 14.58 -0.07
N LYS A 131 15.50 15.28 0.88
CA LYS A 131 14.49 14.70 1.78
C LYS A 131 13.29 15.62 1.95
N TYR A 132 12.15 15.03 2.30
CA TYR A 132 10.94 15.75 2.66
C TYR A 132 10.79 15.90 4.17
N GLU A 133 10.35 17.08 4.59
CA GLU A 133 9.72 17.36 5.87
C GLU A 133 8.21 17.20 5.71
N ILE A 134 7.62 16.22 6.40
CA ILE A 134 6.27 15.71 6.07
C ILE A 134 5.16 16.30 6.93
N ARG A 135 5.43 17.32 7.76
CA ARG A 135 4.45 17.89 8.68
C ARG A 135 3.23 18.44 7.96
N SER A 136 3.44 19.08 6.82
CA SER A 136 2.36 19.59 5.96
C SER A 136 1.49 18.47 5.35
N TRP A 137 1.90 17.21 5.38
CA TRP A 137 1.15 16.10 4.76
C TRP A 137 0.16 15.43 5.73
N MET A 138 0.07 15.93 6.96
CA MET A 138 -0.80 15.39 8.00
C MET A 138 -2.24 15.87 7.82
N TYR A 139 -3.18 15.17 8.48
CA TYR A 139 -4.52 15.68 8.66
C TYR A 139 -4.52 16.93 9.53
N GLU A 140 -5.54 17.76 9.38
CA GLU A 140 -5.73 18.95 10.19
C GLU A 140 -5.70 18.60 11.69
N GLY A 141 -4.88 19.32 12.45
CA GLY A 141 -4.71 19.11 13.90
C GLY A 141 -3.89 17.88 14.30
N VAL A 142 -3.31 17.14 13.35
CA VAL A 142 -2.43 15.99 13.62
C VAL A 142 -0.97 16.39 13.46
N GLU A 143 -0.17 16.20 14.52
CA GLU A 143 1.28 16.35 14.45
C GLU A 143 1.95 15.03 14.01
N PRO A 144 3.03 15.08 13.22
CA PRO A 144 3.70 13.88 12.74
C PRO A 144 4.40 13.14 13.89
N GLU A 145 3.96 11.93 14.17
CA GLU A 145 4.71 10.97 14.99
C GLU A 145 5.94 10.50 14.20
N PRO A 146 7.16 10.52 14.77
CA PRO A 146 8.34 10.03 14.08
C PRO A 146 8.20 8.54 13.77
N ALA A 147 8.28 8.17 12.49
CA ALA A 147 8.05 6.82 11.98
C ALA A 147 9.14 5.78 12.36
N GLY A 148 9.96 6.06 13.37
CA GLY A 148 10.93 5.13 13.92
C GLY A 148 10.62 4.91 15.38
N GLY A 149 10.15 3.71 15.74
CA GLY A 149 10.31 3.23 17.11
C GLY A 149 11.77 3.46 17.49
N THR A 150 11.99 4.15 18.61
CA THR A 150 13.32 4.41 19.15
C THR A 150 14.09 3.09 19.22
N ARG A 151 15.00 2.86 18.26
CA ARG A 151 16.14 2.00 18.53
C ARG A 151 16.93 2.76 19.58
N GLU A 152 16.70 2.42 20.84
CA GLU A 152 17.52 2.92 21.94
C GLU A 152 18.98 2.80 21.53
N GLY A 153 19.60 3.96 21.36
CA GLY A 153 21.03 4.06 21.16
C GLY A 153 21.71 3.37 22.34
N SER A 154 22.79 2.67 22.02
CA SER A 154 23.78 2.14 22.96
C SER A 154 24.15 3.19 24.02
N GLY A 155 23.42 3.20 25.13
CA GLY A 155 23.70 3.97 26.33
C GLY A 155 24.29 3.02 27.37
N ALA A 156 25.55 3.24 27.72
CA ALA A 156 26.27 2.47 28.73
C ALA A 156 25.44 2.32 30.01
N ARG A 157 25.14 1.07 30.40
CA ARG A 157 24.64 0.75 31.74
C ARG A 157 25.75 1.03 32.75
N LYS A 158 25.72 2.21 33.39
CA LYS A 158 26.34 2.37 34.72
C LYS A 158 25.48 1.60 35.71
N GLY A 159 26.07 0.57 36.32
CA GLY A 159 25.40 -0.24 37.31
C GLY A 159 25.14 0.55 38.59
N GLU A 160 23.90 0.53 39.05
CA GLU A 160 23.57 0.77 40.46
C GLU A 160 23.15 -0.57 41.08
N PRO A 161 23.69 -0.94 42.26
CA PRO A 161 23.43 -2.24 42.85
C PRO A 161 22.03 -2.30 43.49
N LEU A 162 21.33 -3.40 43.20
CA LEU A 162 20.03 -3.77 43.75
C LEU A 162 20.09 -3.88 45.29
N GLN A 163 19.32 -3.04 46.00
CA GLN A 163 18.99 -3.26 47.41
C GLN A 163 18.06 -4.47 47.53
N LYS A 164 18.48 -5.50 48.29
CA LYS A 164 17.66 -6.65 48.66
C LYS A 164 16.73 -6.26 49.81
N ASN A 165 15.42 -6.22 49.59
CA ASN A 165 14.45 -6.24 50.68
C ASN A 165 14.16 -7.70 51.09
N PRO A 166 14.16 -8.05 52.39
CA PRO A 166 13.87 -9.40 52.84
C PRO A 166 12.37 -9.71 52.75
N VAL A 167 12.07 -10.91 52.25
CA VAL A 167 10.72 -11.49 52.13
C VAL A 167 10.26 -11.92 53.53
N GLN A 168 9.13 -11.39 54.01
CA GLN A 168 8.42 -11.95 55.17
C GLN A 168 7.55 -13.11 54.69
N ALA A 169 7.75 -14.28 55.30
CA ALA A 169 6.95 -15.48 55.07
C ALA A 169 5.68 -15.39 55.93
N GLU A 170 4.51 -15.36 55.29
CA GLU A 170 3.24 -15.60 55.98
C GLU A 170 3.04 -17.11 56.18
N HIS A 171 2.87 -17.46 57.45
CA HIS A 171 2.62 -18.79 57.98
C HIS A 171 1.10 -19.00 58.00
N THR A 172 0.59 -19.88 57.14
CA THR A 172 -0.76 -20.44 57.22
C THR A 172 -0.67 -21.87 57.72
N ASP A 173 -1.39 -22.16 58.80
CA ASP A 173 -1.61 -23.50 59.34
C ASP A 173 -2.99 -23.50 60.05
N PRO A 174 -3.61 -24.66 60.28
CA PRO A 174 -4.46 -25.36 59.31
C PRO A 174 -5.98 -25.14 59.46
#